data_AF-A0A9P8TMT4-F1
#
_entry.id   AF-A0A9P8TMT4-F1
#
_cell.length_a   1.000
_cell.length_b   1.000
_cell.length_c   1.000
_cell.angle_alpha   90.00
_cell.angle_beta   90.00
_cell.angle_gamma   90.00
#
_symmetry.space_group_name_H-M   'P 1'
#
loop_
_entity.id
_entity.type
_entity.pdbx_description
1 polymer ?
#
loop_
_entity_poly.entity_id
_entity_poly.type
_entity_poly.pdbx_seq_one_letter_code
_entity_poly.pdbx_strand_id
1 'polypeptide(L)'
;MFEYEEYVSLRAVSDPNEGFESILDLLSLQDSLDGVQRVIFSSVQRNRDSECIISALVPLIAESYGLYKFLISMLRAMYRSSQSDDVIAPLKDKFDVQHRRLYDFYADCSTIKYLSTLVSIPKIPPTPPSLMVDSNEPNTESSILDNGLKEKDQRESTPVN
;
A
#
# COMPACT_ATOMS: atom_id res chain seq x y z
N MET A 1 -7.68 5.43 -13.31
CA MET A 1 -7.03 4.50 -12.36
C MET A 1 -5.70 4.14 -13.00
N PHE A 2 -4.57 4.54 -12.40
CA PHE A 2 -3.26 4.30 -12.99
C PHE A 2 -2.97 2.79 -12.99
N GLU A 3 -2.74 2.24 -14.18
CA GLU A 3 -2.59 0.81 -14.44
C GLU A 3 -1.12 0.44 -14.21
N TYR A 4 -0.87 -0.19 -13.06
CA TYR A 4 0.48 -0.52 -12.56
C TYR A 4 1.25 -1.47 -13.48
N GLU A 5 0.57 -2.25 -14.30
CA GLU A 5 1.21 -3.20 -15.23
C GLU A 5 1.96 -2.51 -16.37
N GLU A 6 1.54 -1.31 -16.78
CA GLU A 6 2.18 -0.61 -17.91
C GLU A 6 3.55 -0.02 -17.51
N TYR A 7 3.70 0.46 -16.26
CA TYR A 7 4.97 0.97 -15.71
C TYR A 7 6.01 -0.12 -15.44
N VAL A 8 5.58 -1.32 -15.05
CA VAL A 8 6.46 -2.45 -14.72
C VAL A 8 7.11 -3.05 -15.99
N SER A 9 6.48 -2.91 -17.16
CA SER A 9 7.02 -3.43 -18.42
C SER A 9 8.14 -2.56 -19.04
N LEU A 10 8.22 -1.27 -18.70
CA LEU A 10 9.08 -0.30 -19.41
C LEU A 10 10.41 0.01 -18.72
N ARG A 11 10.60 -0.35 -17.45
CA ARG A 11 11.89 -0.23 -16.77
C ARG A 11 12.39 -1.59 -16.30
N ALA A 12 12.73 -2.41 -17.28
CA ALA A 12 13.92 -3.25 -17.16
C ALA A 12 15.10 -2.29 -16.90
N VAL A 13 15.32 -1.99 -15.62
CA VAL A 13 16.49 -1.25 -15.15
C VAL A 13 17.70 -2.03 -15.64
N SER A 14 18.35 -1.50 -16.68
CA SER A 14 19.54 -2.12 -17.25
C SER A 14 20.76 -1.93 -16.33
N ASP A 15 20.63 -1.07 -15.31
CA ASP A 15 21.67 -0.77 -14.33
C ASP A 15 21.13 -0.82 -12.87
N PRO A 16 21.51 -1.83 -12.06
CA PRO A 16 21.11 -1.94 -10.65
C PRO A 16 21.33 -0.67 -9.81
N ASN A 17 22.29 0.18 -10.15
CA ASN A 17 22.54 1.44 -9.43
C ASN A 17 21.39 2.43 -9.60
N GLU A 18 20.85 2.56 -10.81
CA GLU A 18 19.69 3.42 -11.09
C GLU A 18 18.44 2.92 -10.38
N GLY A 19 18.29 1.60 -10.28
CA GLY A 19 17.21 0.96 -9.52
C GLY A 19 17.30 1.26 -8.02
N PHE A 20 18.51 1.22 -7.46
CA PHE A 20 18.75 1.55 -6.05
C PHE A 20 18.38 3.00 -5.73
N GLU A 21 18.87 3.97 -6.50
CA GLU A 21 18.55 5.38 -6.32
C GLU A 21 17.05 5.66 -6.49
N SER A 22 16.43 5.04 -7.50
CA SER A 22 14.99 5.18 -7.72
C SER A 22 14.17 4.67 -6.51
N ILE A 23 14.57 3.56 -5.90
CA ILE A 23 13.90 3.06 -4.67
C ILE A 23 14.12 4.02 -3.51
N LEU A 24 15.33 4.57 -3.33
CA LEU A 24 15.59 5.56 -2.30
C LEU A 24 14.69 6.80 -2.44
N ASP A 25 14.52 7.29 -3.67
CA ASP A 25 13.64 8.42 -3.95
C ASP A 25 12.18 8.11 -3.62
N LEU A 26 11.70 6.91 -3.96
CA LEU A 26 10.34 6.46 -3.62
C LEU A 26 10.14 6.30 -2.11
N LEU A 27 11.13 5.78 -1.40
CA LEU A 27 11.10 5.69 0.07
C LEU A 27 11.05 7.10 0.68
N SER A 28 11.83 8.06 0.16
CA SER A 28 11.80 9.45 0.60
C SER A 28 10.45 10.13 0.33
N LEU A 29 9.83 9.83 -0.81
CA LEU A 29 8.50 10.31 -1.17
C LEU A 29 7.44 9.75 -0.19
N GLN A 30 7.53 8.47 0.15
CA GLN A 30 6.63 7.85 1.13
C GLN A 30 6.76 8.48 2.52
N ASP A 31 7.98 8.82 2.97
CA ASP A 31 8.20 9.54 4.23
C ASP A 31 7.62 10.97 4.19
N SER A 32 7.69 11.64 3.03
CA SER A 32 7.06 12.96 2.84
C SER A 32 5.54 12.88 2.92
N LEU A 33 4.93 11.83 2.36
CA LEU A 33 3.49 11.57 2.51
C LEU A 33 3.10 11.29 3.96
N ASP A 34 3.87 10.51 4.72
CA ASP A 34 3.64 10.30 6.16
C ASP A 34 3.66 11.64 6.92
N GLY A 35 4.56 12.55 6.56
CA GLY A 35 4.61 13.91 7.11
C GLY A 35 3.30 14.68 6.89
N VAL A 36 2.78 14.68 5.66
CA VAL A 36 1.51 15.36 5.32
C VAL A 36 0.33 14.69 6.03
N GLN A 37 0.30 13.36 6.06
CA GLN A 37 -0.73 12.57 6.74
C GLN A 37 -0.80 12.92 8.24
N ARG A 38 0.34 13.04 8.94
CA ARG A 38 0.39 13.43 10.36
C ARG A 38 -0.21 14.80 10.62
N VAL A 39 0.07 15.77 9.75
CA VAL A 39 -0.47 17.14 9.88
C VAL A 39 -1.98 17.16 9.67
N ILE A 40 -2.48 16.40 8.69
CA ILE A 40 -3.92 16.28 8.42
C ILE A 40 -4.60 15.56 9.58
N PHE A 41 -4.06 14.44 10.07
CA PHE A 41 -4.61 13.73 11.23
C PHE A 41 -4.68 14.61 12.48
N SER A 42 -3.63 15.40 12.74
CA SER A 42 -3.63 16.38 13.83
C SER A 42 -4.75 17.42 13.67
N SER A 43 -5.11 17.76 12.44
CA SER A 43 -6.19 18.70 12.12
C SER A 43 -7.58 18.04 12.22
N VAL A 44 -7.72 16.79 11.80
CA VAL A 44 -8.93 15.97 11.99
C VAL A 44 -9.22 15.77 13.49
N GLN A 45 -8.19 15.52 14.30
CA GLN A 45 -8.36 15.38 15.76
C GLN A 45 -8.91 16.64 16.43
N ARG A 46 -8.53 17.83 15.93
CA ARG A 46 -9.05 19.13 16.41
C ARG A 46 -10.45 19.45 15.88
N ASN A 47 -10.76 19.05 14.65
CA ASN A 47 -12.02 19.36 13.97
C ASN A 47 -12.65 18.09 13.39
N ARG A 48 -13.18 17.22 14.26
CA ARG A 48 -13.67 15.87 13.87
C ARG A 48 -14.89 15.89 12.96
N ASP A 49 -15.65 16.99 12.97
CA ASP A 49 -16.87 17.13 12.16
C ASP A 49 -16.59 17.72 10.76
N SER A 50 -15.35 18.08 10.46
CA SER A 50 -14.99 18.66 9.16
C SER A 50 -14.78 17.58 8.11
N GLU A 51 -15.85 17.27 7.37
CA GLU A 51 -15.82 16.33 6.24
C GLU A 51 -14.83 16.76 5.15
N CYS A 52 -14.62 18.08 4.98
CA CYS A 52 -13.63 18.62 4.04
C CYS A 52 -12.20 18.16 4.39
N ILE A 53 -11.80 18.25 5.66
CA ILE A 53 -10.47 17.82 6.09
C ILE A 53 -10.33 16.30 5.95
N ILE A 54 -11.37 15.53 6.31
CA ILE A 54 -11.37 14.08 6.15
C ILE A 54 -11.27 13.69 4.67
N SER A 55 -11.92 14.42 3.76
CA SER A 55 -11.87 14.15 2.32
C SER A 55 -10.46 14.26 1.73
N ALA A 56 -9.58 15.07 2.35
CA ALA A 56 -8.18 15.17 1.96
C ALA A 56 -7.37 13.88 2.22
N LEU A 57 -7.86 12.97 3.08
CA LEU A 57 -7.24 11.66 3.31
C LEU A 57 -7.47 10.68 2.14
N VAL A 58 -8.52 10.88 1.34
CA VAL A 58 -8.84 9.99 0.21
C VAL A 58 -7.71 9.91 -0.81
N PRO A 59 -7.19 11.03 -1.37
CA PRO A 59 -6.06 10.98 -2.29
C PRO A 59 -4.78 10.47 -1.61
N LEU A 60 -4.58 10.73 -0.31
CA LEU A 60 -3.42 10.22 0.43
C LEU A 60 -3.43 8.70 0.56
N ILE A 61 -4.59 8.08 0.80
CA ILE A 61 -4.73 6.63 0.83
C ILE A 61 -4.41 6.04 -0.55
N ALA A 62 -4.98 6.61 -1.61
CA ALA A 62 -4.75 6.11 -2.97
C ALA A 62 -3.27 6.19 -3.37
N GLU A 63 -2.63 7.33 -3.12
CA GLU A 63 -1.22 7.56 -3.49
C GLU A 63 -0.26 6.69 -2.67
N SER A 64 -0.44 6.67 -1.34
CA SER A 64 0.42 5.86 -0.45
C SER A 64 0.33 4.36 -0.75
N TYR A 65 -0.83 3.86 -1.15
CA TYR A 65 -1.01 2.46 -1.53
C TYR A 65 -0.37 2.17 -2.88
N GLY A 66 -0.49 3.10 -3.82
CA GLY A 66 0.21 3.02 -5.10
C GLY A 66 1.72 2.92 -4.91
N LEU A 67 2.31 3.86 -4.18
CA LEU A 67 3.74 3.86 -3.89
C LEU A 67 4.20 2.60 -3.17
N TYR A 68 3.40 2.12 -2.20
CA TYR A 68 3.69 0.86 -1.50
C TYR A 68 3.79 -0.34 -2.45
N LYS A 69 2.83 -0.50 -3.38
CA LYS A 69 2.88 -1.57 -4.39
C LYS A 69 4.07 -1.39 -5.34
N PHE A 70 4.37 -0.16 -5.71
CA PHE A 70 5.51 0.15 -6.58
C PHE A 70 6.84 -0.25 -5.93
N LEU A 71 7.01 0.13 -4.66
CA LEU A 71 8.17 -0.22 -3.84
C LEU A 71 8.34 -1.73 -3.74
N ILE A 72 7.28 -2.50 -3.47
CA ILE A 72 7.35 -3.96 -3.45
C ILE A 72 7.82 -4.52 -4.78
N SER A 73 7.24 -4.05 -5.88
CA SER A 73 7.59 -4.53 -7.22
C SER A 73 9.05 -4.24 -7.56
N MET A 74 9.53 -3.03 -7.29
CA MET A 74 10.92 -2.64 -7.54
C MET A 74 11.90 -3.37 -6.61
N LEU A 75 11.58 -3.51 -5.32
CA LEU A 75 12.41 -4.26 -4.38
C LEU A 75 12.55 -5.72 -4.82
N ARG A 76 11.46 -6.36 -5.24
CA ARG A 76 11.49 -7.72 -5.80
C ARG A 76 12.33 -7.81 -7.08
N ALA A 77 12.21 -6.83 -7.97
CA ALA A 77 13.03 -6.79 -9.19
C ALA A 77 14.53 -6.64 -8.85
N MET A 78 14.87 -5.78 -7.89
CA MET A 78 16.23 -5.58 -7.40
C MET A 78 16.81 -6.84 -6.74
N TYR A 79 16.01 -7.57 -5.95
CA TYR A 79 16.42 -8.86 -5.38
C TYR A 79 16.73 -9.91 -6.45
N ARG A 80 16.03 -9.89 -7.59
CA ARG A 80 16.30 -10.80 -8.72
C ARG A 80 17.53 -10.41 -9.52
N SER A 81 17.85 -9.12 -9.62
CA SER A 81 18.98 -8.62 -10.42
C SER A 81 20.28 -8.44 -9.64
N SER A 82 20.22 -8.29 -8.32
CA SER A 82 21.40 -8.09 -7.47
C SER A 82 22.16 -9.40 -7.25
N GLN A 83 23.48 -9.31 -7.22
CA GLN A 83 24.37 -10.42 -6.88
C GLN A 83 24.67 -10.52 -5.38
N SER A 84 24.35 -9.47 -4.60
CA SER A 84 24.52 -9.48 -3.15
C SER A 84 23.31 -8.92 -2.40
N ASP A 85 22.89 -9.67 -1.38
CA ASP A 85 21.79 -9.29 -0.48
C ASP A 85 22.17 -8.10 0.42
N ASP A 86 23.47 -7.94 0.69
CA ASP A 86 24.02 -6.90 1.57
C ASP A 86 23.72 -5.48 1.06
N VAL A 87 23.61 -5.30 -0.25
CA VAL A 87 23.30 -3.98 -0.86
C VAL A 87 21.84 -3.61 -0.66
N ILE A 88 20.92 -4.59 -0.64
CA ILE A 88 19.48 -4.35 -0.55
C ILE A 88 19.00 -4.27 0.91
N ALA A 89 19.74 -4.89 1.84
CA ALA A 89 19.45 -4.86 3.27
C ALA A 89 19.03 -3.47 3.83
N PRO A 90 19.76 -2.36 3.57
CA PRO A 90 19.35 -1.04 4.08
C PRO A 90 18.04 -0.53 3.46
N LEU A 91 17.73 -0.86 2.21
CA LEU A 91 16.46 -0.50 1.58
C LEU A 91 15.30 -1.28 2.20
N LYS A 92 15.52 -2.57 2.46
CA LYS A 92 14.55 -3.43 3.11
C LYS A 92 14.24 -2.93 4.53
N ASP A 93 15.26 -2.61 5.32
CA ASP A 93 15.05 -2.12 6.69
C ASP A 93 14.24 -0.81 6.71
N LYS A 94 14.49 0.11 5.78
CA LYS A 94 13.70 1.33 5.61
C LYS A 94 12.24 1.00 5.23
N PHE A 95 12.06 0.11 4.26
CA PHE A 95 10.74 -0.33 3.83
C PHE A 95 9.95 -0.97 4.97
N ASP A 96 10.56 -1.82 5.80
CA ASP A 96 9.92 -2.50 6.93
C ASP A 96 9.44 -1.50 8.00
N VAL A 97 10.18 -0.41 8.22
CA VAL A 97 9.75 0.69 9.10
C VAL A 97 8.55 1.41 8.51
N GLN A 98 8.59 1.76 7.22
CA GLN A 98 7.50 2.47 6.54
C GLN A 98 6.24 1.61 6.44
N HIS A 99 6.38 0.31 6.19
CA HIS A 99 5.28 -0.64 6.16
C HIS A 99 4.48 -0.64 7.46
N ARG A 100 5.16 -0.67 8.62
CA ARG A 100 4.50 -0.60 9.94
C ARG A 100 3.73 0.70 10.12
N ARG A 101 4.33 1.84 9.75
CA ARG A 101 3.66 3.15 9.82
C ARG A 101 2.41 3.20 8.94
N LEU A 102 2.50 2.63 7.74
CA LEU A 102 1.38 2.59 6.80
C LEU A 102 0.25 1.66 7.26
N TYR A 103 0.61 0.53 7.87
CA TYR A 103 -0.34 -0.39 8.50
C TYR A 103 -1.14 0.32 9.61
N ASP A 104 -0.45 1.02 10.52
CA ASP A 104 -1.09 1.79 11.59
C ASP A 104 -1.97 2.91 11.02
N PHE A 105 -1.49 3.63 10.00
CA PHE A 105 -2.24 4.68 9.31
C PHE A 105 -3.55 4.17 8.71
N TYR A 106 -3.54 3.03 8.00
CA TYR A 106 -4.78 2.46 7.44
C TYR A 106 -5.72 1.92 8.52
N ALA A 107 -5.19 1.39 9.62
CA ALA A 107 -6.00 1.01 10.78
C ALA A 107 -6.72 2.24 11.35
N ASP A 108 -6.01 3.36 11.54
CA ASP A 108 -6.59 4.62 12.01
C ASP A 108 -7.64 5.16 11.03
N CYS A 109 -7.36 5.15 9.72
CA CYS A 109 -8.31 5.54 8.69
C CYS A 109 -9.59 4.69 8.71
N SER A 110 -9.49 3.39 9.03
CA SER A 110 -10.63 2.48 9.08
C SER A 110 -11.62 2.80 10.21
N THR A 111 -11.18 3.51 11.25
CA THR A 111 -12.04 3.96 12.35
C THR A 111 -12.96 5.12 11.95
N ILE A 112 -12.64 5.84 10.88
CA ILE A 112 -13.38 7.02 10.41
C ILE A 112 -14.49 6.57 9.46
N LYS A 113 -15.73 6.53 9.97
CA LYS A 113 -16.92 6.08 9.21
C LYS A 113 -17.14 6.82 7.89
N TYR A 114 -16.90 8.13 7.86
CA TYR A 114 -17.06 8.92 6.63
C TYR A 114 -16.04 8.52 5.54
N LEU A 115 -14.83 8.15 5.94
CA LEU A 115 -13.78 7.78 4.98
C LEU A 115 -14.08 6.42 4.34
N SER A 116 -14.61 5.47 5.12
CA SER A 116 -14.97 4.14 4.63
C SER A 116 -16.19 4.12 3.70
N THR A 117 -17.02 5.17 3.67
CA THR A 117 -18.08 5.31 2.67
C THR A 117 -17.58 5.88 1.34
N LEU A 118 -16.47 6.62 1.34
CA LEU A 118 -15.92 7.26 0.15
C LEU A 118 -14.91 6.40 -0.61
N VAL A 119 -14.11 5.61 0.10
CA VAL A 119 -13.04 4.82 -0.49
C VAL A 119 -12.89 3.47 0.21
N SER A 120 -12.54 2.44 -0.56
CA SER A 120 -12.11 1.16 0.02
C SER A 120 -10.70 1.33 0.57
N ILE A 121 -10.58 1.26 1.89
CA ILE A 121 -9.28 1.39 2.57
C ILE A 121 -8.49 0.09 2.33
N PRO A 122 -7.29 0.16 1.74
CA PRO A 122 -6.47 -1.02 1.50
C PRO A 122 -6.12 -1.74 2.79
N LYS A 123 -6.22 -3.06 2.79
CA LYS A 123 -5.80 -3.91 3.92
C LYS A 123 -4.39 -4.41 3.67
N ILE A 124 -3.44 -3.91 4.43
CA ILE A 124 -2.04 -4.36 4.40
C ILE A 124 -1.87 -5.48 5.45
N PRO A 125 -1.12 -6.55 5.15
CA PRO A 125 -0.79 -7.57 6.15
C PRO A 125 0.03 -6.98 7.30
N PRO A 126 -0.07 -7.51 8.53
CA PRO A 126 0.71 -7.01 9.68
C PRO A 126 2.21 -7.28 9.56
N THR A 127 2.60 -8.23 8.71
CA THR A 127 3.99 -8.57 8.42
C THR A 127 4.36 -8.13 7.00
N PRO A 128 5.56 -7.56 6.80
CA PRO A 128 6.03 -7.21 5.46
C PRO A 128 6.00 -8.43 4.53
N PRO A 129 5.59 -8.27 3.27
CA PRO A 129 5.60 -9.36 2.30
C PRO A 129 7.03 -9.85 2.05
N SER A 130 7.18 -11.14 1.77
CA SER A 130 8.48 -11.67 1.33
C SER A 130 8.90 -10.98 0.03
N LEU A 131 10.13 -10.48 0.04
CA LEU A 131 10.79 -9.87 -1.12
C LEU A 131 11.54 -10.93 -1.95
N MET A 132 11.89 -12.05 -1.31
CA MET A 132 12.40 -13.26 -1.95
C MET A 132 11.20 -14.04 -2.48
N VAL A 133 10.81 -13.77 -3.73
CA VAL A 133 9.75 -14.54 -4.38
C VAL A 133 10.40 -15.75 -5.03
N ASP A 134 10.32 -16.91 -4.38
CA ASP A 134 10.38 -18.18 -5.10
C ASP A 134 9.26 -18.15 -6.14
N SER A 135 9.57 -18.57 -7.37
CA SER A 135 8.72 -18.39 -8.56
C SER A 135 7.39 -19.16 -8.53
N ASN A 136 6.93 -19.60 -7.35
CA ASN A 136 5.81 -20.51 -7.14
C ASN A 136 4.83 -20.05 -6.05
N GLU A 137 4.98 -18.87 -5.45
CA GLU A 137 3.89 -18.33 -4.62
C GLU A 137 2.79 -17.74 -5.52
N PRO A 138 1.55 -18.25 -5.47
CA PRO A 138 0.44 -17.61 -6.14
C PRO A 138 0.33 -16.19 -5.57
N ASN A 139 0.25 -15.19 -6.44
CA ASN A 139 -0.03 -13.80 -6.06
C ASN A 139 -1.10 -13.79 -4.95
N THR A 140 -0.68 -13.49 -3.71
CA THR A 140 -1.55 -13.34 -2.53
C THR A 140 -2.64 -12.28 -2.74
N GLU A 141 -2.58 -11.58 -3.87
CA GLU A 141 -3.57 -10.68 -4.44
C GLU A 141 -4.94 -11.35 -4.70
N SER A 142 -5.01 -12.67 -4.91
CA SER A 142 -6.29 -13.37 -5.12
C SER A 142 -7.12 -13.52 -3.83
N SER A 143 -6.47 -13.54 -2.66
CA SER A 143 -7.15 -13.75 -1.37
C SER A 143 -7.84 -12.50 -0.83
N ILE A 144 -7.46 -11.31 -1.31
CA ILE A 144 -8.02 -10.03 -0.86
C ILE A 144 -9.31 -9.69 -1.63
N LEU A 145 -9.44 -10.17 -2.87
CA LEU A 145 -10.60 -9.90 -3.74
C LEU A 145 -11.77 -10.90 -3.54
N ASP A 146 -11.51 -12.16 -3.13
CA ASP A 146 -12.59 -13.17 -2.99
C ASP A 146 -13.45 -12.98 -1.73
N ASN A 147 -12.92 -12.34 -0.68
CA ASN A 147 -13.65 -12.16 0.58
C ASN A 147 -14.74 -11.07 0.52
N GLY A 148 -14.80 -10.26 -0.55
CA GLY A 148 -15.81 -9.21 -0.72
C GLY A 148 -17.10 -9.65 -1.44
N LEU A 149 -17.10 -10.84 -2.07
CA LEU A 149 -18.22 -11.31 -2.90
C LEU A 149 -19.08 -12.39 -2.26
N LYS A 150 -18.66 -13.00 -1.14
CA LYS A 150 -19.40 -14.12 -0.51
C LYS A 150 -20.45 -13.72 0.53
N GLU A 151 -20.54 -12.45 0.94
CA GLU A 151 -21.52 -12.02 1.97
C GLU A 151 -22.83 -11.43 1.42
N LYS A 152 -23.03 -11.33 0.10
CA LYS A 152 -24.27 -10.76 -0.47
C LYS A 152 -25.35 -11.76 -0.90
N ASP A 153 -25.10 -13.07 -0.87
CA ASP A 153 -26.03 -14.07 -1.44
C ASP A 153 -26.92 -14.79 -0.40
N GLN A 154 -26.89 -14.43 0.89
CA GLN A 154 -27.65 -15.16 1.93
C GLN A 154 -28.82 -14.39 2.56
N ARG A 155 -29.25 -13.24 2.01
CA ARG A 155 -30.43 -12.50 2.50
C ARG A 155 -31.54 -12.35 1.46
N GLU A 156 -31.87 -13.42 0.75
CA GLU A 156 -33.13 -13.46 0.00
C GLU A 156 -33.69 -14.88 -0.07
N SER A 157 -34.15 -15.38 1.08
CA SER A 157 -35.01 -16.58 1.16
C SER A 157 -35.75 -16.61 2.50
N THR A 158 -36.76 -15.77 2.66
CA THR A 158 -37.85 -16.09 3.60
C THR A 158 -39.07 -16.49 2.77
N PRO A 159 -39.52 -17.76 2.82
CA PRO A 159 -40.81 -18.10 2.23
C PRO A 159 -41.91 -17.56 3.14
N VAL A 160 -42.78 -16.75 2.55
CA VAL A 160 -44.09 -16.42 3.11
C VAL A 160 -44.89 -17.71 3.21
N ASN A 161 -45.28 -18.08 4.43
CA ASN A 161 -46.42 -18.95 4.69
C ASN A 161 -47.04 -18.58 6.04
#